data_AF-A0A6I4UM89-F1
#
_entry.id   AF-A0A6I4UM89-F1
#
_cell.length_a   1.000
_cell.length_b   1.000
_cell.length_c   1.000
_cell.angle_alpha   90.00
_cell.angle_beta   90.00
_cell.angle_gamma   90.00
#
_symmetry.space_group_name_H-M   'P 1'
#
loop_
_entity.id
_entity.type
_entity.pdbx_description
1 polymer ?
#
loop_
_entity_poly.entity_id
_entity_poly.type
_entity_poly.pdbx_seq_one_letter_code
_entity_poly.pdbx_strand_id
1 'polypeptide(L)'
;MPSRKGKAPNEPPISTKSPDHAGKAGDQTSGNGLLEFTGSTSLDVGIALVERTTHAMWMADPSDEETLTKTMSLAMEALRGLKPRDEAEGMLAAQMIASHNAAMDCMHRAMTPGQSIQARDMNLKHAAKMMSLYERQLAALDKRRGAGQQKITVEHVTVQAGGQAIVGNVTPEAVAAPYPPAQQLPPQVAALADETAASWDGEELTRALEAKTAKSPAARRG
;
A
#
# COMPACT_ATOMS: atom_id res chain seq x y z
N MET A 1 8.82 -60.40 -53.96
CA MET A 1 9.09 -61.17 -52.71
C MET A 1 9.65 -60.16 -51.69
N PRO A 2 9.22 -60.15 -50.42
CA PRO A 2 8.02 -59.46 -49.93
C PRO A 2 8.29 -58.32 -48.89
N SER A 3 7.21 -57.66 -48.45
CA SER A 3 7.06 -56.91 -47.18
C SER A 3 7.75 -55.52 -47.11
N ARG A 4 7.15 -54.44 -46.56
CA ARG A 4 6.21 -54.30 -45.45
C ARG A 4 5.52 -52.92 -45.54
N LYS A 5 4.19 -52.87 -45.45
CA LYS A 5 3.40 -51.65 -45.19
C LYS A 5 3.62 -51.21 -43.73
N GLY A 6 4.02 -49.95 -43.52
CA GLY A 6 4.02 -49.31 -42.20
C GLY A 6 2.64 -48.77 -41.88
N LYS A 7 1.92 -49.45 -40.98
CA LYS A 7 0.62 -49.06 -40.41
C LYS A 7 0.90 -48.22 -39.16
N ALA A 8 0.49 -46.96 -39.16
CA ALA A 8 0.51 -46.13 -37.95
C ALA A 8 -0.45 -46.71 -36.89
N PRO A 9 -0.07 -46.76 -35.61
CA PRO A 9 -0.92 -47.29 -34.55
C PRO A 9 -2.08 -46.33 -34.25
N ASN A 10 -3.25 -46.95 -34.19
CA ASN A 10 -4.55 -46.37 -33.88
C ASN A 10 -4.70 -46.37 -32.35
N GLU A 11 -4.73 -45.20 -31.71
CA GLU A 11 -5.06 -45.08 -30.28
C GLU A 11 -6.59 -45.07 -30.07
N PRO A 12 -7.11 -45.75 -29.04
CA PRO A 12 -8.55 -45.87 -28.77
C PRO A 12 -9.14 -44.60 -28.11
N PRO A 13 -10.46 -44.38 -28.21
CA PRO A 13 -11.10 -43.19 -27.63
C PRO A 13 -11.23 -43.35 -26.10
N ILE A 14 -10.67 -42.42 -25.34
CA ILE A 14 -10.89 -42.35 -23.89
C ILE A 14 -12.03 -41.35 -23.64
N SER A 15 -13.25 -41.88 -23.54
CA SER A 15 -14.38 -41.21 -22.91
C SER A 15 -14.45 -41.66 -21.46
N THR A 16 -14.18 -40.77 -20.51
CA THR A 16 -14.69 -40.88 -19.14
C THR A 16 -14.71 -39.52 -18.44
N LYS A 17 -15.93 -39.01 -18.26
CA LYS A 17 -16.48 -38.18 -17.16
C LYS A 17 -15.82 -36.84 -16.79
N SER A 18 -16.60 -35.79 -17.02
CA SER A 18 -16.50 -34.45 -16.43
C SER A 18 -16.32 -34.45 -14.91
N PRO A 19 -15.52 -33.52 -14.37
CA PRO A 19 -15.82 -32.88 -13.10
C PRO A 19 -16.57 -31.58 -13.36
N ASP A 20 -17.79 -31.52 -12.82
CA ASP A 20 -18.59 -30.31 -12.68
C ASP A 20 -17.84 -29.25 -11.87
N HIS A 21 -17.16 -28.31 -12.53
CA HIS A 21 -16.75 -27.06 -11.90
C HIS A 21 -17.49 -25.91 -12.59
N ALA A 22 -18.78 -25.84 -12.26
CA ALA A 22 -19.57 -24.63 -12.33
C ALA A 22 -18.95 -23.58 -11.41
N GLY A 23 -18.03 -22.78 -11.93
CA GLY A 23 -17.64 -21.48 -11.39
C GLY A 23 -18.19 -20.42 -12.34
N LYS A 24 -19.35 -19.86 -12.00
CA LYS A 24 -20.09 -18.89 -12.83
C LYS A 24 -19.20 -17.72 -13.26
N ALA A 25 -18.80 -17.73 -14.52
CA ALA A 25 -18.50 -16.51 -15.25
C ALA A 25 -19.83 -15.80 -15.51
N GLY A 26 -19.93 -14.53 -15.09
CA GLY A 26 -21.10 -13.69 -15.29
C GLY A 26 -22.03 -13.66 -14.09
N ASP A 27 -21.60 -13.05 -12.99
CA ASP A 27 -22.53 -12.16 -12.29
C ASP A 27 -22.35 -10.78 -12.91
N GLN A 28 -23.27 -10.47 -13.81
CA GLN A 28 -23.51 -9.14 -14.30
C GLN A 28 -23.55 -8.23 -13.07
N THR A 29 -22.68 -7.23 -13.01
CA THR A 29 -22.72 -6.15 -12.03
C THR A 29 -24.10 -5.50 -12.12
N SER A 30 -25.06 -6.08 -11.39
CA SER A 30 -26.40 -5.56 -11.29
C SER A 30 -26.26 -4.14 -10.80
N GLY A 31 -26.96 -3.16 -11.41
CA GLY A 31 -26.75 -1.72 -11.18
C GLY A 31 -26.79 -1.24 -9.72
N ASN A 32 -27.12 -2.13 -8.78
CA ASN A 32 -27.04 -1.93 -7.34
C ASN A 32 -25.64 -2.16 -6.72
N GLY A 33 -24.75 -2.91 -7.37
CA GLY A 33 -23.40 -3.21 -6.87
C GLY A 33 -22.50 -1.97 -6.86
N LEU A 34 -22.66 -1.06 -7.83
CA LEU A 34 -21.85 0.17 -7.90
C LEU A 34 -22.11 1.10 -6.70
N LEU A 35 -23.34 1.12 -6.19
CA LEU A 35 -23.72 1.90 -5.00
C LEU A 35 -23.02 1.37 -3.76
N GLU A 36 -22.93 0.04 -3.64
CA GLU A 36 -22.29 -0.64 -2.49
C GLU A 36 -20.81 -0.30 -2.36
N PHE A 37 -20.07 -0.18 -3.48
CA PHE A 37 -18.61 0.05 -3.43
C PHE A 37 -18.23 1.53 -3.33
N THR A 38 -19.15 2.44 -3.63
CA THR A 38 -18.88 3.89 -3.59
C THR A 38 -19.37 4.56 -2.31
N GLY A 39 -20.23 3.90 -1.53
CA GLY A 39 -20.93 4.53 -0.39
C GLY A 39 -21.96 5.58 -0.83
N SER A 40 -22.22 5.70 -2.14
CA SER A 40 -23.16 6.67 -2.69
C SER A 40 -24.58 6.12 -2.69
N THR A 41 -25.55 7.02 -2.47
CA THR A 41 -26.97 6.70 -2.69
C THR A 41 -27.43 7.05 -4.10
N SER A 42 -26.63 7.82 -4.84
CA SER A 42 -26.85 8.20 -6.23
C SER A 42 -25.98 7.37 -7.17
N LEU A 43 -26.62 6.74 -8.17
CA LEU A 43 -25.94 5.95 -9.19
C LEU A 43 -24.99 6.82 -10.04
N ASP A 44 -25.42 8.02 -10.42
CA ASP A 44 -24.60 8.95 -11.23
C ASP A 44 -23.33 9.37 -10.49
N VAL A 45 -23.45 9.65 -9.19
CA VAL A 45 -22.30 9.98 -8.34
C VAL A 45 -21.39 8.76 -8.19
N GLY A 46 -21.95 7.56 -8.03
CA GLY A 46 -21.19 6.32 -7.96
C GLY A 46 -20.40 6.05 -9.25
N ILE A 47 -21.03 6.20 -10.42
CA ILE A 47 -20.39 6.06 -11.73
C ILE A 47 -19.26 7.07 -11.88
N ALA A 48 -19.54 8.36 -11.64
CA ALA A 48 -18.55 9.41 -11.76
C ALA A 48 -17.36 9.21 -10.81
N LEU A 49 -17.58 8.63 -9.62
CA LEU A 49 -16.51 8.33 -8.67
C LEU A 49 -15.61 7.19 -9.17
N VAL A 50 -16.19 6.11 -9.70
CA VAL A 50 -15.43 5.00 -10.29
C VAL A 50 -14.62 5.48 -11.49
N GLU A 51 -15.23 6.26 -12.38
CA GLU A 51 -14.55 6.85 -13.55
C GLU A 51 -13.36 7.72 -13.11
N ARG A 52 -13.57 8.65 -12.18
CA ARG A 52 -12.49 9.52 -11.67
C ARG A 52 -11.37 8.72 -11.01
N THR A 53 -11.71 7.67 -10.26
CA THR A 53 -10.72 6.79 -9.62
C THR A 53 -9.92 6.04 -10.68
N THR A 54 -10.59 5.53 -11.72
CA THR A 54 -9.96 4.83 -12.86
C THR A 54 -8.99 5.76 -13.58
N HIS A 55 -9.39 6.99 -13.88
CA HIS A 55 -8.55 7.98 -14.56
C HIS A 55 -7.38 8.50 -13.71
N ALA A 56 -7.41 8.33 -12.38
CA ALA A 56 -6.31 8.71 -11.50
C ALA A 56 -5.20 7.63 -11.45
N MET A 57 -5.46 6.44 -11.96
CA MET A 57 -4.47 5.37 -12.07
C MET A 57 -3.65 5.56 -13.34
N TRP A 58 -2.35 5.26 -13.27
CA TRP A 58 -1.51 5.27 -14.46
C TRP A 58 -1.93 4.14 -15.42
N MET A 59 -2.03 4.47 -16.71
CA MET A 59 -2.30 3.54 -17.79
C MET A 59 -1.27 3.75 -18.89
N ALA A 60 -0.72 2.66 -19.43
CA ALA A 60 0.23 2.72 -20.52
C ALA A 60 -0.42 3.25 -21.82
N ASP A 61 -1.63 2.76 -22.11
CA ASP A 61 -2.46 3.24 -23.21
C ASP A 61 -3.93 3.33 -22.74
N PRO A 62 -4.47 4.54 -22.50
CA PRO A 62 -5.85 4.71 -22.09
C PRO A 62 -6.87 4.53 -23.23
N SER A 63 -6.42 4.40 -24.48
CA SER A 63 -7.29 4.13 -25.63
C SER A 63 -7.53 2.64 -25.86
N ASP A 64 -6.72 1.78 -25.25
CA ASP A 64 -6.92 0.34 -25.26
C ASP A 64 -8.07 -0.07 -24.33
N GLU A 65 -9.12 -0.62 -24.92
CA GLU A 65 -10.35 -1.02 -24.22
C GLU A 65 -10.09 -2.10 -23.17
N GLU A 66 -9.15 -3.02 -23.42
CA GLU A 66 -8.78 -4.06 -22.46
C GLU A 66 -8.08 -3.44 -21.23
N THR A 67 -7.11 -2.55 -21.46
CA THR A 67 -6.44 -1.80 -20.40
C THR A 67 -7.42 -0.97 -19.58
N LEU A 68 -8.36 -0.27 -20.23
CA LEU A 68 -9.38 0.52 -19.54
C LEU A 68 -10.28 -0.38 -18.67
N THR A 69 -10.80 -1.47 -19.24
CA THR A 69 -11.69 -2.41 -18.53
C THR A 69 -11.01 -3.04 -17.31
N LYS A 70 -9.75 -3.43 -17.46
CA LYS A 70 -8.93 -3.98 -16.37
C LYS A 70 -8.68 -2.94 -15.29
N THR A 71 -8.35 -1.71 -15.67
CA THR A 71 -8.09 -0.62 -14.71
C THR A 71 -9.36 -0.25 -13.95
N MET A 72 -10.50 -0.19 -14.63
CA MET A 72 -11.80 0.05 -14.00
C MET A 72 -12.16 -1.07 -13.00
N SER A 73 -11.90 -2.33 -13.36
CA SER A 73 -12.10 -3.46 -12.45
C SER A 73 -11.23 -3.35 -11.19
N LEU A 74 -9.96 -2.97 -11.35
CA LEU A 74 -9.05 -2.75 -10.21
C LEU A 74 -9.50 -1.58 -9.32
N ALA A 75 -9.97 -0.47 -9.91
CA ALA A 75 -10.51 0.66 -9.17
C ALA A 75 -11.74 0.26 -8.33
N MET A 76 -12.66 -0.53 -8.93
CA MET A 76 -13.83 -1.04 -8.23
C MET A 76 -13.46 -2.01 -7.09
N GLU A 77 -12.52 -2.93 -7.32
CA GLU A 77 -12.02 -3.84 -6.26
C GLU A 77 -11.36 -3.07 -5.11
N ALA A 78 -10.57 -2.04 -5.42
CA ALA A 78 -9.92 -1.23 -4.41
C ALA A 78 -10.94 -0.43 -3.58
N LEU A 79 -11.94 0.18 -4.22
CA LEU A 79 -13.05 0.85 -3.54
C LEU A 79 -13.83 -0.14 -2.66
N ARG A 80 -14.14 -1.33 -3.19
CA ARG A 80 -14.79 -2.41 -2.45
C ARG A 80 -13.98 -2.84 -1.22
N GLY A 81 -12.66 -2.93 -1.34
CA GLY A 81 -11.76 -3.26 -0.23
C GLY A 81 -11.79 -2.23 0.90
N LEU A 82 -11.93 -0.95 0.56
CA LEU A 82 -12.01 0.14 1.54
C LEU A 82 -13.39 0.25 2.20
N LYS A 83 -14.44 -0.34 1.60
CA LYS A 83 -15.83 -0.38 2.11
C LYS A 83 -16.38 0.98 2.55
N PRO A 84 -16.46 1.99 1.66
CA PRO A 84 -17.05 3.28 2.00
C PRO A 84 -18.46 3.14 2.60
N ARG A 85 -18.71 3.80 3.73
CA ARG A 85 -20.01 3.79 4.43
C ARG A 85 -20.96 4.89 3.96
N ASP A 86 -20.41 5.92 3.32
CA ASP A 86 -21.14 7.07 2.78
C ASP A 86 -20.32 7.77 1.69
N GLU A 87 -20.92 8.76 1.02
CA GLU A 87 -20.32 9.49 -0.11
C GLU A 87 -18.99 10.16 0.23
N ALA A 88 -18.84 10.68 1.44
CA ALA A 88 -17.59 11.30 1.86
C ALA A 88 -16.49 10.24 2.11
N GLU A 89 -16.86 9.03 2.57
CA GLU A 89 -15.89 7.92 2.62
C GLU A 89 -15.54 7.47 1.21
N GLY A 90 -16.49 7.52 0.27
CA GLY A 90 -16.26 7.20 -1.14
C GLY A 90 -15.23 8.14 -1.77
N MET A 91 -15.40 9.44 -1.59
CA MET A 91 -14.44 10.43 -2.08
C MET A 91 -13.05 10.27 -1.44
N LEU A 92 -13.00 10.02 -0.13
CA LEU A 92 -11.73 9.80 0.57
C LEU A 92 -11.05 8.52 0.06
N ALA A 93 -11.81 7.44 -0.14
CA ALA A 93 -11.31 6.17 -0.66
C ALA A 93 -10.73 6.34 -2.07
N ALA A 94 -11.42 7.05 -2.96
CA ALA A 94 -10.91 7.38 -4.30
C ALA A 94 -9.58 8.16 -4.22
N GLN A 95 -9.47 9.14 -3.33
CA GLN A 95 -8.22 9.89 -3.11
C GLN A 95 -7.09 9.02 -2.54
N MET A 96 -7.40 8.07 -1.66
CA MET A 96 -6.43 7.10 -1.13
C MET A 96 -5.87 6.21 -2.23
N ILE A 97 -6.75 5.69 -3.11
CA ILE A 97 -6.35 4.89 -4.26
C ILE A 97 -5.45 5.70 -5.20
N ALA A 98 -5.83 6.93 -5.51
CA ALA A 98 -5.02 7.83 -6.34
C ALA A 98 -3.64 8.11 -5.72
N SER A 99 -3.59 8.41 -4.41
CA SER A 99 -2.34 8.70 -3.70
C SER A 99 -1.41 7.50 -3.67
N HIS A 100 -1.95 6.30 -3.43
CA HIS A 100 -1.20 5.05 -3.50
C HIS A 100 -0.60 4.82 -4.90
N ASN A 101 -1.42 4.92 -5.95
CA ASN A 101 -0.96 4.70 -7.31
C ASN A 101 0.08 5.75 -7.75
N ALA A 102 -0.10 7.02 -7.37
CA ALA A 102 0.90 8.06 -7.63
C ALA A 102 2.23 7.77 -6.94
N ALA A 103 2.22 7.25 -5.70
CA ALA A 103 3.43 6.82 -5.01
C ALA A 103 4.13 5.67 -5.76
N MET A 104 3.37 4.66 -6.19
CA MET A 104 3.89 3.51 -6.93
C MET A 104 4.47 3.92 -8.29
N ASP A 105 3.82 4.83 -9.03
CA ASP A 105 4.32 5.35 -10.30
C ASP A 105 5.61 6.16 -10.10
N CYS A 106 5.67 7.02 -9.08
CA CYS A 106 6.90 7.74 -8.73
C CYS A 106 8.06 6.75 -8.43
N MET A 107 7.80 5.70 -7.64
CA MET A 107 8.81 4.67 -7.37
C MET A 107 9.23 3.94 -8.64
N HIS A 108 8.29 3.58 -9.51
CA HIS A 108 8.56 2.94 -10.79
C HIS A 108 9.47 3.80 -11.68
N ARG A 109 9.15 5.09 -11.82
CA ARG A 109 9.95 6.07 -12.57
C ARG A 109 11.34 6.25 -11.99
N ALA A 110 11.47 6.27 -10.66
CA ALA A 110 12.77 6.37 -9.99
C ALA A 110 13.69 5.18 -10.28
N MET A 111 13.12 4.01 -10.58
CA MET A 111 13.86 2.78 -10.91
C MET A 111 14.09 2.59 -12.42
N THR A 112 13.60 3.51 -13.26
CA THR A 112 13.80 3.44 -14.72
C THR A 112 15.29 3.60 -15.06
N PRO A 113 15.89 2.68 -15.83
CA PRO A 113 17.29 2.78 -16.24
C PRO A 113 17.56 4.06 -17.05
N GLY A 114 18.75 4.65 -16.86
CA GLY A 114 19.19 5.83 -17.63
C GLY A 114 18.59 7.17 -17.21
N GLN A 115 17.79 7.21 -16.14
CA GLN A 115 17.32 8.47 -15.55
C GLN A 115 18.46 9.23 -14.87
N SER A 116 18.38 10.57 -14.86
CA SER A 116 19.34 11.41 -14.13
C SER A 116 19.18 11.23 -12.62
N ILE A 117 20.26 11.54 -11.87
CA ILE A 117 20.23 11.50 -10.40
C ILE A 117 19.14 12.44 -9.86
N GLN A 118 18.99 13.61 -10.46
CA GLN A 118 17.98 14.61 -10.10
C GLN A 118 16.56 14.10 -10.35
N ALA A 119 16.30 13.42 -11.48
CA ALA A 119 15.01 12.83 -11.77
C ALA A 119 14.67 11.69 -10.79
N ARG A 120 15.65 10.85 -10.45
CA ARG A 120 15.50 9.79 -9.45
C ARG A 120 15.17 10.36 -8.07
N ASP A 121 15.93 11.35 -7.61
CA ASP A 121 15.71 12.01 -6.31
C ASP A 121 14.33 12.69 -6.23
N MET A 122 13.94 13.40 -7.28
CA MET A 122 12.62 14.06 -7.35
C MET A 122 11.46 13.06 -7.24
N ASN A 123 11.53 11.95 -7.99
CA ASN A 123 10.52 10.91 -7.94
C ASN A 123 10.45 10.25 -6.55
N LEU A 124 11.58 9.94 -5.92
CA LEU A 124 11.60 9.39 -4.55
C LEU A 124 11.01 10.36 -3.52
N LYS A 125 11.29 11.66 -3.65
CA LYS A 125 10.69 12.72 -2.81
C LYS A 125 9.19 12.82 -3.00
N HIS A 126 8.69 12.73 -4.23
CA HIS A 126 7.25 12.74 -4.50
C HIS A 126 6.57 11.47 -3.97
N ALA A 127 7.19 10.30 -4.15
CA ALA A 127 6.70 9.04 -3.58
C ALA A 127 6.55 9.15 -2.06
N ALA A 128 7.57 9.66 -1.36
CA ALA A 128 7.52 9.87 0.09
C ALA A 128 6.35 10.79 0.51
N LYS A 129 6.14 11.89 -0.21
CA LYS A 129 5.01 12.82 0.06
C LYS A 129 3.66 12.13 -0.11
N MET A 130 3.49 11.31 -1.14
CA MET A 130 2.25 10.59 -1.40
C MET A 130 2.01 9.49 -0.34
N MET A 131 3.05 8.79 0.10
CA MET A 131 2.94 7.81 1.19
C MET A 131 2.53 8.49 2.52
N SER A 132 3.16 9.61 2.89
CA SER A 132 2.76 10.37 4.09
C SER A 132 1.36 10.99 3.97
N LEU A 133 0.87 11.26 2.76
CA LEU A 133 -0.52 11.65 2.55
C LEU A 133 -1.47 10.47 2.76
N TYR A 134 -1.13 9.30 2.23
CA TYR A 134 -1.90 8.07 2.39
C TYR A 134 -2.08 7.70 3.88
N GLU A 135 -1.01 7.78 4.67
CA GLU A 135 -1.08 7.55 6.13
C GLU A 135 -2.07 8.50 6.83
N ARG A 136 -2.05 9.79 6.46
CA ARG A 136 -2.98 10.79 7.02
C ARG A 136 -4.43 10.53 6.60
N GLN A 137 -4.65 10.11 5.35
CA GLN A 137 -5.98 9.74 4.86
C GLN A 137 -6.50 8.48 5.56
N LEU A 138 -5.65 7.48 5.77
CA LEU A 138 -5.99 6.27 6.52
C LEU A 138 -6.37 6.60 7.98
N ALA A 139 -5.56 7.41 8.67
CA ALA A 139 -5.87 7.88 10.02
C ALA A 139 -7.17 8.68 10.08
N ALA A 140 -7.46 9.50 9.06
CA ALA A 140 -8.72 10.25 8.96
C ALA A 140 -9.93 9.31 8.78
N LEU A 141 -9.79 8.27 7.95
CA LEU A 141 -10.82 7.24 7.76
C LEU A 141 -11.08 6.46 9.05
N ASP A 142 -10.03 6.00 9.73
CA ASP A 142 -10.12 5.28 11.00
C ASP A 142 -10.80 6.12 12.08
N LYS A 143 -10.36 7.37 12.25
CA LYS A 143 -10.97 8.33 13.18
C LYS A 143 -12.45 8.53 12.89
N ARG A 144 -12.82 8.67 11.62
CA ARG A 144 -14.22 8.84 11.21
C ARG A 144 -15.06 7.61 11.54
N ARG A 145 -14.48 6.43 11.43
CA ARG A 145 -15.13 5.14 11.75
C ARG A 145 -15.20 4.86 13.26
N GLY A 146 -14.72 5.77 14.10
CA GLY A 146 -14.70 5.64 15.55
C GLY A 146 -13.52 4.83 16.08
N ALA A 147 -12.59 4.40 15.23
CA ALA A 147 -11.35 3.80 15.69
C ALA A 147 -10.50 4.90 16.35
N GLY A 148 -10.16 4.73 17.63
CA GLY A 148 -9.39 5.70 18.42
C GLY A 148 -10.22 6.66 19.28
N GLN A 149 -11.55 6.52 19.34
CA GLN A 149 -12.33 7.23 20.37
C GLN A 149 -12.23 6.48 21.71
N GLN A 150 -11.60 7.09 22.71
CA GLN A 150 -11.69 6.59 24.09
C GLN A 150 -13.15 6.71 24.53
N LYS A 151 -13.82 5.56 24.73
CA LYS A 151 -15.18 5.53 25.26
C LYS A 151 -15.14 5.97 26.73
N ILE A 152 -15.43 7.24 26.99
CA ILE A 152 -15.60 7.77 28.35
C ILE A 152 -16.99 7.35 28.83
N THR A 153 -17.07 6.27 29.61
CA THR A 153 -18.29 5.97 30.37
C THR A 153 -18.31 6.87 31.60
N VAL A 154 -19.26 7.80 31.65
CA VAL A 154 -19.45 8.64 32.83
C VAL A 154 -20.25 7.85 33.87
N GLU A 155 -19.54 7.30 34.85
CA GLU A 155 -20.16 6.76 36.06
C GLU A 155 -20.15 7.84 37.15
N HIS A 156 -21.33 8.15 37.71
CA HIS A 156 -21.45 9.09 38.83
C HIS A 156 -20.88 8.43 40.09
N VAL A 157 -19.62 8.71 40.41
CA VAL A 157 -19.00 8.30 41.67
C VAL A 157 -19.33 9.33 42.74
N THR A 158 -20.09 8.92 43.76
CA THR A 158 -20.35 9.77 44.93
C THR A 158 -19.14 9.71 45.86
N VAL A 159 -18.38 10.79 45.92
CA VAL A 159 -17.28 10.93 46.87
C VAL A 159 -17.87 11.38 48.21
N GLN A 160 -17.75 10.53 49.23
CA GLN A 160 -18.18 10.84 50.60
C GLN A 160 -17.30 11.95 51.20
N ALA A 161 -17.80 12.64 52.23
CA ALA A 161 -17.04 13.70 52.90
C ALA A 161 -15.68 13.19 53.39
N GLY A 162 -14.59 13.72 52.83
CA GLY A 162 -13.20 13.32 53.12
C GLY A 162 -12.56 12.36 52.10
N GLY A 163 -13.28 11.88 51.09
CA GLY A 163 -12.70 11.11 49.99
C GLY A 163 -12.02 12.00 48.92
N GLN A 164 -10.92 11.54 48.34
CA GLN A 164 -10.31 12.16 47.16
C GLN A 164 -10.30 11.17 46.00
N ALA A 165 -10.77 11.59 44.83
CA ALA A 165 -10.69 10.81 43.61
C ALA A 165 -9.49 11.27 42.76
N ILE A 166 -8.71 10.32 42.25
CA ILE A 166 -7.59 10.57 41.34
C ILE A 166 -8.06 10.31 39.91
N VAL A 167 -7.83 11.27 39.01
CA VAL A 167 -8.11 11.13 37.57
C VAL A 167 -6.78 11.08 36.82
N GLY A 168 -6.53 10.01 36.06
CA GLY A 168 -5.31 9.85 35.27
C GLY A 168 -5.30 8.59 34.42
N ASN A 169 -4.42 8.56 33.41
CA ASN A 169 -4.19 7.36 32.58
C ASN A 169 -3.55 6.26 33.42
N VAL A 170 -4.31 5.22 33.75
CA VAL A 170 -3.78 3.99 34.35
C VAL A 170 -3.42 3.01 33.24
N THR A 171 -2.14 2.95 32.86
CA THR A 171 -1.58 1.80 32.16
C THR A 171 -1.40 0.67 33.18
N PRO A 172 -2.02 -0.51 33.02
CA PRO A 172 -1.72 -1.64 33.89
C PRO A 172 -0.27 -2.02 33.69
N GLU A 173 0.56 -1.72 34.69
CA GLU A 173 1.94 -2.18 34.74
C GLU A 173 1.89 -3.71 34.84
N ALA A 174 2.24 -4.37 33.74
CA ALA A 174 2.41 -5.81 33.73
C ALA A 174 3.49 -6.14 34.76
N VAL A 175 3.11 -6.89 35.80
CA VAL A 175 4.06 -7.43 36.79
C VAL A 175 4.98 -8.40 36.05
N ALA A 176 6.13 -7.90 35.61
CA ALA A 176 7.20 -8.71 35.10
C ALA A 176 7.84 -9.47 36.27
N ALA A 177 7.84 -10.81 36.19
CA ALA A 177 8.61 -11.66 37.09
C ALA A 177 10.10 -11.27 37.05
N PRO A 178 10.83 -11.38 38.17
CA PRO A 178 12.18 -10.85 38.28
C PRO A 178 13.17 -11.67 37.45
N TYR A 179 13.53 -11.17 36.27
CA TYR A 179 14.81 -11.47 35.67
C TYR A 179 15.87 -10.51 36.24
N PRO A 180 17.09 -10.99 36.53
CA PRO A 180 18.16 -10.13 37.00
C PRO A 180 18.42 -9.01 35.97
N PRO A 181 18.81 -7.81 36.41
CA PRO A 181 18.96 -6.68 35.53
C PRO A 181 20.00 -7.02 34.45
N ALA A 182 19.56 -6.99 33.19
CA ALA A 182 20.48 -6.98 32.07
C ALA A 182 21.45 -5.81 32.30
N GLN A 183 22.74 -6.11 32.37
CA GLN A 183 23.77 -5.09 32.36
C GLN A 183 23.47 -4.15 31.20
N GLN A 184 23.36 -2.85 31.48
CA GLN A 184 23.19 -1.84 30.44
C GLN A 184 24.40 -1.94 29.52
N LEU A 185 24.23 -2.63 28.40
CA LEU A 185 25.08 -2.42 27.25
C LEU A 185 24.98 -0.93 26.93
N PRO A 186 26.11 -0.23 26.74
CA PRO A 186 26.07 1.17 26.35
C PRO A 186 25.16 1.32 25.13
N PRO A 187 24.39 2.41 25.02
CA PRO A 187 23.45 2.59 23.92
C PRO A 187 24.19 2.50 22.59
N GLN A 188 24.14 1.33 21.95
CA GLN A 188 24.55 1.11 20.58
C GLN A 188 23.34 1.20 19.68
N VAL A 189 22.71 2.38 19.65
CA VAL A 189 22.21 2.95 18.40
C VAL A 189 22.25 4.46 18.62
N ALA A 190 23.37 5.09 18.26
CA ALA A 190 23.25 6.45 17.76
C ALA A 190 22.32 6.32 16.56
N ALA A 191 21.09 6.80 16.71
CA ALA A 191 20.25 7.09 15.57
C ALA A 191 21.13 7.79 14.54
N LEU A 192 20.99 7.43 13.26
CA LEU A 192 21.52 8.19 12.14
C LEU A 192 20.78 9.53 12.06
N ALA A 193 20.83 10.33 13.12
CA ALA A 193 20.62 11.75 13.10
C ALA A 193 21.99 12.38 12.83
N ASP A 194 22.57 12.01 11.68
CA ASP A 194 23.65 12.79 11.13
C ASP A 194 22.99 13.95 10.38
N GLU A 195 22.70 15.04 11.10
CA GLU A 195 22.25 16.30 10.50
C GLU A 195 23.31 16.89 9.56
N THR A 196 24.52 16.32 9.46
CA THR A 196 25.45 16.71 8.40
C THR A 196 25.02 16.22 7.03
N ALA A 197 24.15 15.21 6.90
CA ALA A 197 23.60 14.82 5.59
C ALA A 197 22.74 15.93 4.95
N ALA A 198 22.28 16.91 5.76
CA ALA A 198 21.50 18.05 5.29
C ALA A 198 22.35 19.26 4.82
N SER A 199 23.68 19.22 4.92
CA SER A 199 24.53 20.37 4.59
C SER A 199 25.54 20.15 3.47
N TRP A 200 25.55 18.99 2.81
CA TRP A 200 26.55 18.72 1.78
C TRP A 200 26.09 19.37 0.48
N ASP A 201 26.81 20.42 0.07
CA ASP A 201 26.69 20.92 -1.28
C ASP A 201 27.32 19.93 -2.28
N GLY A 202 27.00 20.12 -3.57
CA GLY A 202 27.44 19.21 -4.63
C GLY A 202 28.97 19.10 -4.78
N GLU A 203 29.74 20.06 -4.26
CA GLU A 203 31.20 20.03 -4.33
C GLU A 203 31.81 19.11 -3.26
N GLU A 204 31.24 19.07 -2.04
CA GLU A 204 31.73 18.19 -0.97
C GLU A 204 31.51 16.70 -1.27
N LEU A 205 30.38 16.34 -1.89
CA LEU A 205 30.11 14.97 -2.35
C LEU A 205 31.10 14.52 -3.43
N THR A 206 31.51 15.44 -4.31
CA THR A 206 32.45 15.16 -5.40
C THR A 206 33.86 14.89 -4.85
N ARG A 207 34.32 15.70 -3.89
CA ARG A 207 35.63 15.53 -3.24
C ARG A 207 35.70 14.24 -2.40
N ALA A 208 34.61 13.85 -1.74
CA ALA A 208 34.56 12.61 -0.97
C ALA A 208 34.60 11.34 -1.84
N LEU A 209 34.02 11.39 -3.04
CA LEU A 209 34.06 10.30 -4.02
C LEU A 209 35.47 10.13 -4.62
N GLU A 210 36.18 11.22 -4.91
CA GLU A 210 37.56 11.20 -5.41
C GLU A 210 38.58 10.70 -4.37
N ALA A 211 38.39 11.04 -3.09
CA ALA A 211 39.25 10.54 -2.01
C ALA A 211 39.12 9.02 -1.80
N LYS A 212 37.95 8.44 -2.13
CA LYS A 212 37.65 7.02 -1.96
C LYS A 212 38.14 6.17 -3.14
N THR A 213 38.19 6.73 -4.34
CA THR A 213 38.83 6.09 -5.51
C THR A 213 40.35 6.09 -5.42
N ALA A 214 40.96 7.04 -4.71
CA ALA A 214 42.40 7.07 -4.47
C ALA A 214 42.92 6.02 -3.46
N LYS A 215 42.04 5.38 -2.67
CA LYS A 215 42.44 4.52 -1.53
C LYS A 215 42.14 3.02 -1.69
N SER A 216 41.80 2.55 -2.89
CA SER A 216 41.71 1.10 -3.16
C SER A 216 43.08 0.56 -3.60
N PRO A 217 43.77 -0.28 -2.81
CA PRO A 217 45.00 -0.90 -3.28
C PRO A 217 44.63 -2.02 -4.25
N ALA A 218 45.02 -1.85 -5.51
CA ALA A 218 44.88 -2.85 -6.56
C ALA A 218 45.46 -4.20 -6.08
N ALA A 219 44.58 -5.19 -5.93
CA ALA A 219 44.96 -6.57 -5.72
C ALA A 219 45.80 -7.03 -6.93
N ARG A 220 47.08 -7.32 -6.65
CA ARG A 220 48.04 -7.88 -7.60
C ARG A 220 47.52 -9.19 -8.17
N ARG A 221 47.51 -9.30 -9.50
CA ARG A 221 47.44 -10.57 -10.22
C ARG A 221 48.68 -11.40 -9.88
N GLY A 222 48.45 -12.63 -9.45
CA GLY A 222 49.36 -13.77 -9.45
C GLY A 222 48.59 -14.98 -9.94
#